data_AF-A0A5E4JTR3-F1
#
_entry.id   AF-A0A5E4JTR3-F1
#
_cell.length_a   1.000
_cell.length_b   1.000
_cell.length_c   1.000
_cell.angle_alpha   90.00
_cell.angle_beta   90.00
_cell.angle_gamma   90.00
#
_symmetry.space_group_name_H-M   'P 1'
#
loop_
_entity.id
_entity.type
_entity.pdbx_description
1 polymer ?
#
loop_
_entity_poly.entity_id
_entity_poly.type
_entity_poly.pdbx_seq_one_letter_code
_entity_poly.pdbx_strand_id
1 'polypeptide(L)'
;MKLKPFILRFICILAAVLVFTFFDWIVHSSFEALAVPSWYFRNKIIYGTIIAFVASLVFRKVSIPKQAALITIFTVGLLQIRYALYGYPWWFHVIVLTEHAIFLFITSFVALKILSRLAKHL
;
A
#
# COMPACT_ATOMS: atom_id res chain seq x y z
N MET A 1 -15.80 17.25 -5.59
CA MET A 1 -15.38 17.01 -4.19
C MET A 1 -14.81 18.30 -3.64
N LYS A 2 -15.08 18.66 -2.38
CA LYS A 2 -14.38 19.80 -1.75
C LYS A 2 -12.87 19.50 -1.73
N LEU A 3 -12.02 20.51 -1.95
CA LEU A 3 -10.55 20.34 -2.05
C LEU A 3 -9.93 19.77 -0.76
N LYS A 4 -10.40 20.22 0.41
CA LYS A 4 -9.92 19.79 1.73
C LYS A 4 -10.00 18.27 1.98
N PRO A 5 -11.17 17.60 1.83
CA PRO A 5 -11.26 16.15 2.03
C PRO A 5 -10.49 15.33 0.99
N PHE A 6 -10.24 15.89 -0.20
CA PHE A 6 -9.39 15.25 -1.21
C PHE A 6 -7.92 15.25 -0.78
N ILE A 7 -7.39 16.41 -0.38
CA ILE A 7 -6.02 16.55 0.13
C ILE A 7 -5.82 15.68 1.37
N LEU A 8 -6.78 15.71 2.31
CA LEU A 8 -6.67 14.90 3.53
C LEU A 8 -6.61 13.39 3.21
N ARG A 9 -7.45 12.92 2.28
CA ARG A 9 -7.40 11.52 1.82
C ARG A 9 -6.03 11.18 1.24
N PHE A 10 -5.48 12.05 0.40
CA PHE A 10 -4.15 11.85 -0.17
C PHE A 10 -3.08 11.74 0.92
N ILE A 11 -3.08 12.66 1.90
CA ILE A 11 -2.13 12.64 3.02
C ILE A 11 -2.24 11.35 3.83
N CYS A 12 -3.46 10.89 4.16
CA CYS A 12 -3.65 9.63 4.89
C CYS A 12 -3.13 8.41 4.11
N ILE A 13 -3.35 8.37 2.79
CA ILE A 13 -2.86 7.28 1.94
C ILE A 13 -1.33 7.34 1.81
N LEU A 14 -0.75 8.50 1.59
CA LEU A 14 0.71 8.67 1.55
C LEU A 14 1.34 8.21 2.86
N ALA A 15 0.78 8.60 4.00
CA ALA A 15 1.24 8.15 5.31
C ALA A 15 1.17 6.61 5.46
N ALA A 16 0.08 5.97 5.02
CA ALA A 16 -0.02 4.51 5.01
C ALA A 16 1.07 3.86 4.16
N VAL A 17 1.31 4.38 2.94
CA VAL A 17 2.32 3.85 2.03
C VAL A 17 3.73 4.03 2.58
N LEU A 18 4.02 5.14 3.27
CA LEU A 18 5.32 5.34 3.94
C LEU A 18 5.53 4.33 5.05
N VAL A 19 4.53 4.10 5.90
CA VAL A 19 4.59 3.09 6.98
C VAL A 19 4.76 1.69 6.40
N PHE A 20 3.99 1.34 5.37
CA PHE A 20 4.13 0.06 4.66
C PHE A 20 5.54 -0.10 4.06
N THR A 21 6.04 0.92 3.37
CA THR A 21 7.38 0.90 2.76
C THR A 21 8.47 0.77 3.81
N PHE A 22 8.30 1.36 5.00
CA PHE A 22 9.24 1.22 6.10
C PHE A 22 9.35 -0.23 6.59
N PHE A 23 8.22 -0.91 6.82
CA PHE A 23 8.23 -2.32 7.23
C PHE A 23 8.81 -3.24 6.15
N ASP A 24 8.42 -3.01 4.91
CA ASP A 24 8.95 -3.72 3.74
C ASP A 24 10.46 -3.51 3.57
N TRP A 25 10.97 -2.30 3.85
CA TRP A 25 12.40 -2.01 3.86
C TRP A 25 13.14 -2.81 4.94
N ILE A 26 12.57 -2.95 6.14
CA ILE A 26 13.14 -3.80 7.19
C ILE A 26 13.24 -5.24 6.70
N VAL A 27 12.18 -5.78 6.09
CA VAL A 27 12.13 -7.17 5.60
C VAL A 27 13.18 -7.39 4.51
N HIS A 28 13.25 -6.52 3.51
CA HIS A 28 14.20 -6.62 2.41
C HIS A 28 15.65 -6.30 2.80
N SER A 29 15.87 -5.66 3.95
CA SER A 29 17.20 -5.43 4.51
C SER A 29 17.62 -6.51 5.51
N SER A 30 16.72 -7.41 5.90
CA SER A 30 16.98 -8.43 6.92
C SER A 30 17.70 -9.67 6.38
N PHE A 31 17.55 -9.98 5.09
CA PHE A 31 18.11 -11.17 4.47
C PHE A 31 18.49 -10.91 3.01
N GLU A 32 19.70 -11.33 2.61
CA GLU A 32 20.23 -11.06 1.27
C GLU A 32 19.36 -11.65 0.16
N ALA A 33 18.78 -12.84 0.36
CA ALA A 33 17.93 -13.44 -0.64
C ALA A 33 16.59 -12.69 -0.84
N LEU A 34 16.20 -11.86 0.14
CA LEU A 34 15.06 -10.95 0.02
C LEU A 34 15.48 -9.57 -0.50
N ALA A 35 16.74 -9.33 -0.84
CA ALA A 35 17.17 -8.00 -1.24
C ALA A 35 16.47 -7.54 -2.54
N VAL A 36 16.14 -6.26 -2.57
CA VAL A 36 15.60 -5.57 -3.75
C VAL A 36 16.47 -4.35 -4.07
N PRO A 37 16.55 -3.93 -5.34
CA PRO A 37 17.31 -2.73 -5.71
C PRO A 37 16.82 -1.49 -4.95
N SER A 38 17.71 -0.59 -4.55
CA SER A 38 17.36 0.59 -3.73
C SER A 38 16.29 1.50 -4.37
N TRP A 39 16.26 1.60 -5.71
CA TRP A 39 15.22 2.35 -6.44
C TRP A 39 13.81 1.76 -6.27
N TYR A 40 13.70 0.50 -5.82
CA TYR A 40 12.42 -0.17 -5.58
C TYR A 40 11.55 0.60 -4.60
N PHE A 41 12.11 1.04 -3.46
CA PHE A 41 11.37 1.75 -2.43
C PHE A 41 10.89 3.12 -2.89
N ARG A 42 11.71 3.85 -3.66
CA ARG A 42 11.29 5.12 -4.28
C ARG A 42 10.10 4.90 -5.21
N ASN A 43 10.18 3.89 -6.08
CA ASN A 43 9.09 3.57 -7.00
C ASN A 43 7.84 3.08 -6.25
N LYS A 44 8.01 2.30 -5.17
CA LYS A 44 6.91 1.86 -4.30
C LYS A 44 6.19 3.05 -3.67
N ILE A 45 6.91 4.04 -3.14
CA ILE A 45 6.30 5.23 -2.54
C ILE A 45 5.49 6.02 -3.59
N ILE A 46 6.08 6.30 -4.75
CA ILE A 46 5.43 7.09 -5.81
C ILE A 46 4.22 6.35 -6.38
N TYR A 47 4.44 5.17 -6.97
CA TYR A 47 3.39 4.43 -7.66
C TYR A 47 2.39 3.82 -6.68
N GLY A 48 2.85 3.33 -5.53
CA GLY A 48 1.97 2.81 -4.48
C GLY A 48 1.03 3.87 -3.93
N THR A 49 1.50 5.11 -3.73
CA THR A 49 0.62 6.22 -3.31
C THR A 49 -0.42 6.53 -4.38
N ILE A 50 -0.01 6.64 -5.65
CA ILE A 50 -0.93 6.93 -6.76
C ILE A 50 -1.99 5.83 -6.87
N ILE A 51 -1.58 4.56 -6.93
CA ILE A 51 -2.47 3.41 -7.09
C ILE A 51 -3.42 3.30 -5.89
N ALA A 52 -2.91 3.34 -4.65
CA ALA A 52 -3.73 3.25 -3.46
C ALA A 52 -4.70 4.43 -3.36
N PHE A 53 -4.27 5.63 -3.75
CA PHE A 53 -5.12 6.81 -3.75
C PHE A 53 -6.27 6.66 -4.76
N VAL A 54 -5.97 6.30 -6.01
CA VAL A 54 -6.97 6.04 -7.05
C VAL A 54 -7.93 4.94 -6.61
N ALA A 55 -7.42 3.81 -6.12
CA ALA A 55 -8.25 2.73 -5.58
C ALA A 55 -9.15 3.21 -4.43
N SER A 56 -8.65 4.08 -3.54
CA SER A 56 -9.45 4.66 -2.47
C SER A 56 -10.57 5.60 -2.96
N LEU A 57 -10.46 6.14 -4.17
CA LEU A 57 -11.50 6.94 -4.80
C LEU A 57 -12.53 6.05 -5.50
N VAL A 58 -12.07 5.05 -6.26
CA VAL A 58 -12.91 4.08 -6.99
C VAL A 58 -13.80 3.31 -6.02
N PHE A 59 -13.21 2.79 -4.93
CA PHE A 59 -13.92 1.97 -3.96
C PHE A 59 -14.57 2.78 -2.82
N ARG A 60 -14.72 4.11 -2.95
CA ARG A 60 -15.21 4.96 -1.84
C ARG A 60 -16.61 4.63 -1.31
N LYS A 61 -17.41 3.89 -2.07
CA LYS A 61 -18.78 3.49 -1.71
C LYS A 61 -18.86 2.17 -0.94
N VAL A 62 -17.75 1.45 -0.79
CA VAL A 62 -17.72 0.19 -0.04
C VAL A 62 -17.33 0.46 1.42
N SER A 63 -17.58 -0.50 2.31
CA SER A 63 -17.17 -0.38 3.72
C SER A 63 -15.64 -0.30 3.85
N ILE A 64 -15.15 0.41 4.87
CA ILE A 64 -13.70 0.61 5.10
C ILE A 64 -12.89 -0.70 5.07
N PRO A 65 -13.31 -1.82 5.73
CA PRO A 65 -12.58 -3.08 5.64
C PRO A 65 -12.48 -3.61 4.20
N LYS A 66 -13.60 -3.57 3.44
CA LYS A 66 -13.63 -4.00 2.04
C LYS A 66 -12.76 -3.08 1.17
N GLN A 67 -12.75 -1.79 1.44
CA GLN A 67 -11.94 -0.84 0.72
C GLN A 67 -10.44 -1.10 0.94
N ALA A 68 -10.02 -1.33 2.19
CA ALA A 68 -8.65 -1.69 2.52
C ALA A 68 -8.24 -3.00 1.82
N ALA A 69 -9.09 -4.04 1.89
CA ALA A 69 -8.84 -5.31 1.21
C ALA A 69 -8.67 -5.14 -0.31
N LEU A 70 -9.51 -4.34 -0.96
CA LEU A 70 -9.40 -4.08 -2.40
C LEU A 70 -8.12 -3.30 -2.74
N ILE A 71 -7.76 -2.26 -1.98
CA ILE A 71 -6.49 -1.55 -2.14
C ILE A 71 -5.31 -2.52 -2.04
N THR A 72 -5.34 -3.40 -1.03
CA THR A 72 -4.31 -4.43 -0.83
C THR A 72 -4.24 -5.37 -2.01
N ILE A 73 -5.34 -6.01 -2.41
CA ILE A 73 -5.36 -6.99 -3.50
C ILE A 73 -4.81 -6.38 -4.79
N PHE A 74 -5.27 -5.18 -5.17
CA PHE A 74 -4.79 -4.51 -6.38
C PHE A 74 -3.31 -4.14 -6.31
N THR A 75 -2.87 -3.52 -5.22
CA THR A 75 -1.50 -3.03 -5.09
C THR A 75 -0.51 -4.19 -4.97
N VAL A 76 -0.83 -5.19 -4.14
CA VAL A 76 0.02 -6.37 -3.95
C VAL A 76 0.02 -7.24 -5.21
N GLY A 77 -1.10 -7.40 -5.89
CA GLY A 77 -1.15 -8.09 -7.19
C GLY A 77 -0.19 -7.47 -8.21
N LEU A 78 -0.17 -6.14 -8.31
CA LEU A 78 0.77 -5.43 -9.19
C LEU A 78 2.24 -5.60 -8.75
N LEU A 79 2.51 -5.60 -7.44
CA LEU A 79 3.85 -5.87 -6.91
C LEU A 79 4.31 -7.30 -7.24
N GLN A 80 3.43 -8.29 -7.11
CA GLN A 80 3.73 -9.68 -7.46
C GLN A 80 4.01 -9.86 -8.95
N ILE A 81 3.23 -9.22 -9.82
CA ILE A 81 3.51 -9.20 -11.26
C ILE A 81 4.90 -8.60 -11.53
N ARG A 82 5.22 -7.48 -10.87
CA ARG A 82 6.53 -6.83 -11.02
C ARG A 82 7.69 -7.73 -10.58
N TYR A 83 7.54 -8.44 -9.46
CA TYR A 83 8.57 -9.40 -9.02
C TYR A 83 8.75 -10.53 -10.01
N ALA A 84 7.67 -11.02 -10.62
CA ALA A 84 7.75 -12.08 -11.63
C ALA A 84 8.50 -11.57 -12.87
N LEU A 85 8.25 -10.33 -13.29
CA LEU A 85 8.96 -9.68 -14.40
C LEU A 85 10.45 -9.43 -14.11
N TYR A 86 10.84 -9.29 -12.85
CA TYR A 86 12.25 -9.17 -12.43
C TYR A 86 12.93 -10.53 -12.20
N GLY A 87 12.23 -11.65 -12.37
CA GLY A 87 12.80 -12.99 -12.26
C GLY A 87 13.05 -13.46 -10.82
N TYR A 88 12.33 -12.91 -9.83
CA TYR A 88 12.42 -13.42 -8.46
C TYR A 88 11.89 -14.87 -8.37
N PRO A 89 12.49 -15.72 -7.52
CA PRO A 89 12.09 -17.11 -7.39
C PRO A 89 10.75 -17.25 -6.67
N TRP A 90 10.01 -18.35 -6.91
CA TRP A 90 8.67 -18.57 -6.33
C TRP A 90 8.60 -18.43 -4.80
N TRP A 91 9.61 -18.90 -4.07
CA TRP A 91 9.62 -18.79 -2.61
C TRP A 91 9.65 -17.33 -2.13
N PHE A 92 10.30 -16.42 -2.89
CA PHE A 92 10.31 -14.98 -2.60
C PHE A 92 8.89 -14.41 -2.70
N HIS A 93 8.16 -14.80 -3.75
CA HIS A 93 6.77 -14.40 -3.93
C HIS A 93 5.89 -14.78 -2.75
N VAL A 94 6.01 -16.01 -2.23
CA VAL A 94 5.18 -16.49 -1.11
C VAL A 94 5.41 -15.69 0.17
N ILE A 95 6.69 -15.44 0.50
CA ILE A 95 7.06 -14.68 1.71
C ILE A 95 6.57 -13.24 1.58
N VAL A 96 6.92 -12.58 0.48
CA VAL A 96 6.66 -11.16 0.26
C VAL A 96 5.17 -10.89 0.00
N LEU A 97 4.44 -11.81 -0.63
CA LEU A 97 2.98 -11.71 -0.78
C LEU A 97 2.29 -11.65 0.57
N THR A 98 2.68 -12.54 1.49
CA THR A 98 2.07 -12.62 2.82
C THR A 98 2.35 -11.35 3.61
N GLU A 99 3.61 -10.92 3.61
CA GLU A 99 4.06 -9.68 4.24
C GLU A 99 3.33 -8.46 3.68
N HIS A 100 3.34 -8.27 2.36
CA HIS A 100 2.62 -7.18 1.69
C HIS A 100 1.13 -7.19 1.97
N ALA A 101 0.49 -8.36 1.92
CA ALA A 101 -0.95 -8.47 2.16
C ALA A 101 -1.30 -8.00 3.58
N ILE A 102 -0.54 -8.43 4.58
CA ILE A 102 -0.78 -8.08 5.99
C ILE A 102 -0.50 -6.60 6.23
N PHE A 103 0.70 -6.11 5.91
CA PHE A 103 1.09 -4.74 6.24
C PHE A 103 0.30 -3.71 5.45
N LEU A 104 0.06 -3.94 4.15
CA LEU A 104 -0.70 -2.99 3.35
C LEU A 104 -2.19 -2.96 3.75
N PHE A 105 -2.76 -4.11 4.14
CA PHE A 105 -4.13 -4.14 4.67
C PHE A 105 -4.24 -3.33 5.96
N ILE A 106 -3.35 -3.59 6.92
CA ILE A 106 -3.36 -2.90 8.23
C ILE A 106 -3.19 -1.40 8.04
N THR A 107 -2.17 -0.98 7.29
CA THR A 107 -1.88 0.45 7.06
C THR A 107 -3.01 1.15 6.31
N SER A 108 -3.56 0.53 5.26
CA SER A 108 -4.71 1.09 4.52
C SER A 108 -5.96 1.17 5.39
N PHE A 109 -6.24 0.15 6.19
CA PHE A 109 -7.39 0.12 7.09
C PHE A 109 -7.30 1.24 8.14
N VAL A 110 -6.15 1.38 8.80
CA VAL A 110 -5.91 2.43 9.80
C VAL A 110 -6.03 3.81 9.16
N ALA A 111 -5.42 4.05 8.01
CA ALA A 111 -5.51 5.33 7.31
C ALA A 111 -6.96 5.70 6.92
N LEU A 112 -7.73 4.73 6.41
CA LEU A 112 -9.13 4.97 6.06
C LEU A 112 -10.02 5.20 7.29
N LYS A 113 -9.73 4.53 8.42
CA LYS A 113 -10.41 4.79 9.71
C LYS A 113 -10.11 6.20 10.22
N ILE A 114 -8.84 6.64 10.19
CA ILE A 114 -8.44 8.00 10.57
C ILE A 114 -9.12 9.02 9.66
N LEU A 115 -9.05 8.81 8.34
CA LEU A 115 -9.71 9.67 7.36
C LEU A 115 -11.21 9.80 7.62
N SER A 116 -11.89 8.68 7.91
CA SER A 116 -13.33 8.70 8.21
C SER A 116 -13.66 9.46 9.49
N ARG A 117 -12.78 9.48 10.49
CA ARG A 117 -12.97 10.28 11.71
C ARG A 117 -12.75 11.76 11.42
N LEU A 118 -11.65 12.11 10.78
CA LEU A 118 -11.30 13.49 10.46
C LEU A 118 -12.33 14.15 9.51
N ALA A 119 -12.85 13.41 8.55
CA ALA A 119 -13.86 13.90 7.61
C ALA A 119 -15.22 14.23 8.28
N LYS A 120 -15.49 13.75 9.49
CA LYS A 120 -16.70 14.16 10.24
C LYS A 120 -16.60 15.57 10.83
N HIS A 121 -15.38 16.11 10.90
CA HIS A 121 -15.09 17.43 11.47
C HIS A 121 -14.78 18.48 10.39
N LEU A 122 -15.02 18.17 9.11
CA LEU A 122 -14.77 19.02 7.93
C LEU A 122 -16.03 19.23 7.09
#